data_AF-A0A2A6FQ23-F1
#
_entry.id   AF-A0A2A6FQ23-F1
#
_cell.length_a   1.000
_cell.length_b   1.000
_cell.length_c   1.000
_cell.angle_alpha   90.00
_cell.angle_beta   90.00
_cell.angle_gamma   90.00
#
_symmetry.space_group_name_H-M   'P 1'
#
loop_
_entity.id
_entity.type
_entity.pdbx_description
1 polymer ?
#
loop_
_entity_poly.entity_id
_entity_poly.type
_entity_poly.pdbx_seq_one_letter_code
_entity_poly.pdbx_strand_id
1 'polypeptide(L)' 'MRIEQIARDFGVHPMMLQKWMCCAGIDEGARPGQTRTESVELREARERVRLLEQGNEVFRWAAGYLLQANLPGKGGTRS' A
#
# COMPACT_ATOMS: atom_id res chain seq x y z
N MET A 1 -25.05 27.59 -17.38
CA MET A 1 -25.70 26.66 -16.44
C MET A 1 -25.06 26.87 -15.06
N ARG A 2 -25.82 27.21 -14.01
CA ARG A 2 -25.24 27.49 -12.67
C ARG A 2 -25.25 26.23 -11.80
N ILE A 3 -24.13 25.94 -11.17
CA ILE A 3 -23.95 24.85 -10.18
C ILE A 3 -25.03 24.88 -9.09
N GLU A 4 -25.50 26.06 -8.72
CA GLU A 4 -26.56 26.27 -7.73
C GLU A 4 -27.92 25.70 -8.14
N GLN A 5 -28.25 25.75 -9.44
CA GLN A 5 -29.51 25.20 -9.95
C GLN A 5 -29.47 23.69 -9.91
N ILE A 6 -28.38 23.10 -10.42
CA ILE A 6 -28.13 21.66 -10.37
C ILE A 6 -28.12 21.18 -8.92
N ALA A 7 -27.43 21.87 -8.02
CA ALA A 7 -27.39 21.53 -6.59
C ALA A 7 -28.80 21.53 -5.97
N ARG A 8 -29.63 22.51 -6.32
CA ARG A 8 -31.03 22.57 -5.87
C ARG A 8 -31.88 21.43 -6.44
N ASP A 9 -31.70 21.09 -7.71
CA ASP A 9 -32.42 20.01 -8.39
C ASP A 9 -32.09 18.63 -7.78
N PHE A 10 -30.84 18.44 -7.34
CA PHE A 10 -30.37 17.24 -6.65
C PHE A 10 -30.56 17.29 -5.13
N GLY A 11 -31.06 18.40 -4.56
CA GLY A 11 -31.22 18.58 -3.12
C GLY A 11 -29.91 18.56 -2.32
N VAL A 12 -28.77 18.80 -2.97
CA VAL A 12 -27.45 18.80 -2.35
C VAL A 12 -26.92 20.21 -2.17
N HIS A 13 -26.07 20.42 -1.16
CA HIS A 13 -25.43 21.71 -0.99
C HIS A 13 -24.41 21.96 -2.13
N PRO A 14 -24.34 23.17 -2.74
CA PRO A 14 -23.44 23.47 -3.87
C PRO A 14 -21.97 23.11 -3.63
N MET A 15 -21.51 23.24 -2.37
CA MET A 15 -20.18 22.84 -1.93
C MET A 15 -19.90 21.33 -2.13
N MET A 16 -20.89 20.46 -1.89
CA MET A 16 -20.72 19.01 -2.13
C MET A 16 -20.55 18.72 -3.61
N LEU A 17 -21.33 19.39 -4.45
CA LEU A 17 -21.24 19.23 -5.89
C LEU A 17 -19.88 19.71 -6.42
N GLN A 18 -19.35 20.82 -5.91
CA GLN A 18 -17.98 21.27 -6.22
C GLN A 18 -16.92 20.25 -5.77
N LYS A 19 -17.07 19.66 -4.59
CA LYS A 19 -16.15 18.63 -4.11
C LYS A 19 -16.16 17.40 -5.02
N TRP A 20 -17.33 16.95 -5.47
CA TRP A 20 -17.45 15.84 -6.41
C TRP A 20 -16.84 16.17 -7.78
N MET A 21 -17.03 17.38 -8.29
CA MET A 21 -16.36 17.82 -9.52
C MET A 21 -14.83 17.86 -9.36
N CYS A 22 -14.32 18.29 -8.21
CA CYS A 22 -12.89 18.25 -7.93
C CYS A 22 -12.36 16.82 -7.90
N CYS A 23 -13.06 15.90 -7.23
CA CYS A 23 -12.70 14.48 -7.21
C CYS A 23 -12.75 13.85 -8.61
N ALA A 24 -13.81 14.11 -9.38
CA ALA A 24 -13.94 13.64 -10.75
C ALA A 24 -12.82 14.17 -11.66
N GLY A 25 -12.45 15.45 -11.53
CA GLY A 25 -11.34 16.03 -12.28
C GLY A 25 -9.96 15.48 -11.90
N ILE A 26 -9.80 14.95 -10.68
CA ILE A 26 -8.59 14.22 -10.28
C ILE A 26 -8.61 12.82 -10.91
N ASP A 27 -9.73 12.10 -10.82
CA ASP A 27 -9.87 10.75 -11.38
C ASP A 27 -9.76 10.73 -12.92
N GLU A 28 -10.20 11.78 -13.62
CA GLU A 28 -10.02 11.95 -15.07
C GLU A 28 -8.62 12.45 -15.48
N GLY A 29 -7.74 12.75 -14.52
CA GLY A 29 -6.37 13.20 -14.78
C GLY A 29 -6.24 14.68 -15.18
N ALA A 30 -7.32 15.46 -15.08
CA ALA A 30 -7.34 16.89 -15.40
C ALA A 30 -6.73 17.78 -14.29
N ARG A 31 -6.54 17.24 -13.08
CA ARG A 31 -5.91 17.92 -11.94
C ARG A 31 -4.86 17.04 -11.25
N PRO A 32 -3.72 17.61 -10.82
CA PRO A 32 -2.75 16.87 -10.03
C PRO A 32 -3.35 16.52 -8.66
N GLY A 33 -3.50 15.22 -8.42
CA GLY A 33 -4.01 14.64 -7.18
C GLY A 33 -3.82 13.12 -7.24
N GLN A 34 -3.67 12.47 -6.10
CA GLN A 34 -3.49 11.03 -6.05
C GLN A 34 -4.76 10.35 -6.55
N THR A 35 -4.71 9.79 -7.75
CA THR A 35 -5.90 9.18 -8.37
C THR A 35 -6.31 7.95 -7.57
N ARG A 36 -7.61 7.62 -7.58
CA ARG A 36 -8.08 6.42 -6.90
C ARG A 36 -7.36 5.16 -7.37
N THR A 37 -6.95 5.12 -8.63
CA THR A 37 -6.16 4.03 -9.24
C THR A 37 -4.76 3.93 -8.64
N GLU A 38 -4.02 5.05 -8.54
CA GLU A 38 -2.71 5.09 -7.88
C GLU A 38 -2.77 4.61 -6.43
N SER A 39 -3.87 4.89 -5.74
CA SER A 39 -4.06 4.45 -4.35
C SER A 39 -4.22 2.92 -4.21
N VAL A 40 -4.83 2.27 -5.21
CA VAL A 40 -4.98 0.81 -5.25
C VAL A 40 -3.64 0.15 -5.58
N GLU A 41 -2.95 0.65 -6.60
CA GLU A 41 -1.63 0.14 -6.99
C GLU A 41 -0.61 0.28 -5.86
N LEU A 42 -0.62 1.40 -5.14
CA LEU A 42 0.22 1.60 -3.95
C LEU A 42 -0.10 0.61 -2.83
N ARG A 43 -1.38 0.26 -2.65
CA ARG A 43 -1.77 -0.73 -1.64
C ARG A 43 -1.30 -2.12 -2.02
N GLU A 44 -1.52 -2.53 -3.27
CA GLU A 44 -1.06 -3.83 -3.77
C GLU A 44 0.47 -3.95 -3.75
N ALA A 45 1.18 -2.87 -4.09
CA ALA A 45 2.64 -2.82 -4.00
C ALA A 45 3.12 -3.00 -2.55
N ARG A 46 2.48 -2.31 -1.59
CA ARG A 46 2.80 -2.46 -0.16
C ARG A 46 2.53 -3.87 0.35
N GLU A 47 1.45 -4.52 -0.10
CA GLU A 47 1.14 -5.90 0.26
C GLU A 47 2.20 -6.89 -0.28
N ARG A 48 2.62 -6.74 -1.54
CA ARG A 48 3.69 -7.57 -2.12
C ARG A 48 5.01 -7.39 -1.38
N VAL A 49 5.40 -6.15 -1.06
CA VAL A 49 6.64 -5.87 -0.31
C VAL A 49 6.59 -6.57 1.06
N ARG A 50 5.48 -6.44 1.79
CA ARG A 50 5.32 -7.07 3.10
C ARG A 50 5.43 -8.61 3.04
N LEU A 51 4.85 -9.23 2.01
CA LEU A 51 4.94 -10.68 1.80
C LEU A 51 6.38 -11.13 1.50
N LEU A 52 7.08 -10.37 0.65
CA LEU A 52 8.48 -10.66 0.32
C LEU A 52 9.41 -10.50 1.54
N GLU A 53 9.17 -9.48 2.36
CA GLU A 53 9.93 -9.26 3.59
C GLU A 53 9.76 -10.42 4.59
N GLN A 54 8.54 -10.94 4.73
CA GLN A 54 8.27 -12.13 5.55
C GLN A 54 9.01 -13.36 5.02
N GLY A 55 8.98 -13.59 3.70
CA GLY A 55 9.74 -14.66 3.07
C GLY A 55 11.25 -14.55 3.35
N ASN A 56 11.80 -13.34 3.23
CA ASN A 56 13.21 -13.07 3.51
C ASN A 56 13.60 -13.26 4.98
N GLU A 57 12.68 -13.06 5.92
CA GLU A 57 12.92 -13.35 7.33
C GLU A 57 13.04 -14.85 7.57
N VAL A 58 12.15 -15.66 6.98
CA VAL A 58 12.24 -17.12 7.02
C VAL A 58 13.55 -17.62 6.40
N PHE A 59 13.95 -17.07 5.26
CA PHE A 59 15.23 -17.43 4.64
C PHE A 59 16.44 -17.07 5.52
N ARG A 60 16.40 -15.91 6.20
CA ARG A 60 17.46 -15.53 7.14
C ARG A 60 17.53 -16.48 8.33
N TRP A 61 16.40 -16.93 8.85
CA TRP A 61 16.35 -17.90 9.94
C TRP A 61 16.89 -19.27 9.50
N ALA A 62 16.48 -19.74 8.32
CA ALA A 62 17.00 -20.98 7.75
C ALA A 62 18.52 -20.92 7.52
N ALA A 63 19.04 -19.81 6.99
CA ALA A 63 20.47 -19.61 6.79
C ALA A 63 21.26 -19.64 8.12
N GLY A 64 20.73 -19.01 9.18
CA GLY A 64 21.32 -19.06 10.52
C GLY A 64 21.33 -20.48 11.10
N TYR A 65 20.24 -21.22 10.93
CA TYR A 65 20.14 -22.60 11.39
C TYR A 65 21.12 -23.52 10.65
N LEU A 66 21.24 -23.38 9.32
CA LEU A 66 22.22 -24.12 8.53
C LEU A 66 23.66 -23.78 8.93
N LEU A 67 23.97 -22.51 9.20
CA LEU A 67 25.29 -22.12 9.68
C LEU A 67 25.62 -22.74 11.05
N GLN A 68 24.63 -22.82 11.94
CA GLN A 68 24.78 -23.47 13.25
C GLN A 68 25.01 -24.99 13.13
N ALA A 69 24.30 -25.66 12.22
CA ALA A 69 24.44 -27.09 11.99
C ALA A 69 25.80 -27.48 11.38
N ASN A 70 26.47 -26.55 10.70
CA ASN A 70 27.79 -26.75 10.10
C ASN A 70 28.97 -26.38 11.02
N LEU A 71 28.72 -26.05 12.30
CA LEU A 71 29.81 -25.86 13.27
C LEU A 71 30.39 -27.22 13.69
N PRO A 72 31.72 -27.42 13.61
CA PRO A 72 32.34 -28.65 14.05
C PRO A 72 32.06 -28.84 15.55
N GLY A 73 31.53 -30.00 15.90
CA GLY A 73 31.12 -30.34 17.26
C GLY A 73 32.21 -29.94 18.25
N LYS A 74 31.87 -29.06 19.19
CA LYS A 74 32.75 -28.62 20.26
C LYS A 74 33.12 -29.88 21.05
N GLY A 75 34.30 -30.43 20.76
CA GLY A 75 34.85 -31.59 21.44
C GLY A 75 34.86 -31.30 22.94
N GLY A 76 34.02 -32.03 23.68
CA GLY A 76 34.11 -32.06 25.12
C GLY A 76 35.45 -32.68 25.51
N THR A 77 36.41 -31.84 25.90
CA THR A 77 37.54 -32.30 26.72
C THR A 77 37.04 -32.47 28.14
N ARG A 78 36.48 -33.65 28.40
CA ARG A 78 36.45 -34.25 29.73
C ARG A 78 37.82 -34.90 29.93
N SER A 79 38.72 -34.21 30.63
CA SER A 79 39.83 -34.74 31.45
C SER A 79 40.72 -33.60 31.90
#